data_AF-A0A6B1YP61-F1
#
_entry.id   AF-A0A6B1YP61-F1
#
_cell.length_a   1.000
_cell.length_b   1.000
_cell.length_c   1.000
_cell.angle_alpha   90.00
_cell.angle_beta   90.00
_cell.angle_gamma   90.00
#
_symmetry.space_group_name_H-M   'P 1'
#
loop_
_entity.id
_entity.type
_entity.pdbx_description
1 polymer ?
#
loop_
_entity_poly.entity_id
_entity_poly.type
_entity_poly.pdbx_seq_one_letter_code
_entity_poly.pdbx_strand_id
1 'polypeptide(L)'
;MSEHKANDQAADVRTRVFEAADTLYEALGRERFPAVPDVRRAARADMHAVTRLMQEWRQLQTARPEPVQVELPSALHQAALGLGAALWTEALELANANLRKAEADWAQEREYMESTRVELSQLYEEQQGELERLQQEKEGVQRRLEEQDALLAELRHELGHETTRADTAEARTEEITRRVEDQKVELQRARDELSEVRNELVSARKIHQTELDQIKAVAAQEIDKAKAELAEAKGRAEAQRDDLAARVEDLQHRLDAAMKDLYRLQAAEEAAGEQRKRAAAEANTQAQRFTKVQAERDEARKQAQDAGLRAARFEGELESLRESNAQLLAHVGASAAKSPAKGRSKPNKPEGQ
;
A
#
# COMPACT_ATOMS: atom_id res chain seq x y z
N MET A 1 17.71 203.44 23.72
CA MET A 1 16.76 202.57 24.44
C MET A 1 16.17 201.44 23.59
N SER A 2 16.24 201.49 22.24
CA SER A 2 15.63 200.45 21.39
C SER A 2 16.50 199.21 21.12
N GLU A 3 17.84 199.28 21.27
CA GLU A 3 18.72 198.15 20.93
C GLU A 3 18.85 197.08 22.04
N HIS A 4 18.83 197.46 23.33
CA HIS A 4 18.88 196.48 24.44
C HIS A 4 17.63 195.58 24.50
N LYS A 5 16.43 196.13 24.23
CA LYS A 5 15.20 195.33 24.17
C LYS A 5 15.20 194.30 23.03
N ALA A 6 15.87 194.58 21.91
CA ALA A 6 15.95 193.66 20.78
C ALA A 6 16.90 192.47 21.04
N ASN A 7 17.98 192.69 21.80
CA ASN A 7 18.95 191.64 22.12
C ASN A 7 18.45 190.69 23.22
N ASP A 8 17.74 191.22 24.24
CA ASP A 8 17.07 190.39 25.26
C ASP A 8 15.98 189.51 24.65
N GLN A 9 15.22 190.04 23.68
CA GLN A 9 14.23 189.25 22.94
C GLN A 9 14.88 188.16 22.09
N ALA A 10 16.06 188.39 21.51
CA ALA A 10 16.77 187.38 20.71
C ALA A 10 17.39 186.26 21.57
N ALA A 11 17.95 186.58 22.75
CA ALA A 11 18.48 185.60 23.69
C ALA A 11 17.35 184.75 24.32
N ASP A 12 16.22 185.39 24.67
CA ASP A 12 15.01 184.70 25.14
C ASP A 12 14.45 183.74 24.07
N VAL A 13 14.45 184.14 22.80
CA VAL A 13 14.07 183.26 21.69
C VAL A 13 15.02 182.06 21.56
N ARG A 14 16.33 182.23 21.81
CA ARG A 14 17.30 181.12 21.74
C ARG A 14 17.06 180.07 22.81
N THR A 15 16.92 180.49 24.06
CA THR A 15 16.67 179.60 25.18
C THR A 15 15.37 178.82 24.96
N ARG A 16 14.28 179.51 24.57
CA ARG A 16 13.00 178.85 24.28
C ARG A 16 13.07 177.84 23.14
N VAL A 17 13.86 178.12 22.09
CA VAL A 17 14.04 177.18 20.97
C VAL A 17 14.86 175.96 21.37
N PHE A 18 15.92 176.13 22.16
CA PHE A 18 16.76 175.01 22.63
C PHE A 18 16.00 174.12 23.63
N GLU A 19 15.29 174.71 24.61
CA GLU A 19 14.46 173.97 25.56
C GLU A 19 13.32 173.21 24.86
N ALA A 20 12.66 173.84 23.88
CA ALA A 20 11.63 173.19 23.07
C ALA A 20 12.21 172.06 22.21
N ALA A 21 13.42 172.23 21.69
CA ALA A 21 14.13 171.21 20.92
C ALA A 21 14.51 170.02 21.80
N ASP A 22 15.08 170.25 22.99
CA ASP A 22 15.43 169.18 23.94
C ASP A 22 14.17 168.42 24.38
N THR A 23 13.10 169.13 24.76
CA THR A 23 11.84 168.50 25.19
C THR A 23 11.25 167.62 24.10
N LEU A 24 11.25 168.09 22.84
CA LEU A 24 10.75 167.32 21.71
C LEU A 24 11.69 166.16 21.33
N TYR A 25 12.99 166.32 21.56
CA TYR A 25 13.98 165.28 21.29
C TYR A 25 13.89 164.14 22.30
N GLU A 26 13.66 164.45 23.58
CA GLU A 26 13.34 163.45 24.61
C GLU A 26 12.04 162.70 24.30
N ALA A 27 10.99 163.43 23.89
CA ALA A 27 9.71 162.83 23.51
C ALA A 27 9.83 161.87 22.31
N LEU A 28 10.82 162.09 21.45
CA LEU A 28 11.16 161.22 20.31
C LEU A 28 12.19 160.14 20.66
N GLY A 29 12.45 159.89 21.95
CA GLY A 29 13.37 158.85 22.42
C GLY A 29 14.84 159.12 22.09
N ARG A 30 15.21 160.35 21.75
CA ARG A 30 16.55 160.75 21.27
C ARG A 30 17.04 160.01 20.02
N GLU A 31 16.15 159.37 19.27
CA GLU A 31 16.51 158.64 18.04
C GLU A 31 16.44 159.53 16.80
N ARG A 32 15.57 160.56 16.81
CA ARG A 32 15.34 161.45 15.68
C ARG A 32 15.25 162.91 16.10
N PHE A 33 15.94 163.78 15.37
CA PHE A 33 15.86 165.22 15.61
C PHE A 33 14.45 165.78 15.36
N PRO A 34 13.94 166.65 16.25
CA PRO A 34 12.64 167.28 16.07
C PRO A 34 12.55 168.06 14.75
N ALA A 35 11.36 168.06 14.15
CA ALA A 35 11.11 168.86 12.97
C ALA A 35 11.02 170.35 13.35
N VAL A 36 11.68 171.20 12.55
CA VAL A 36 11.73 172.66 12.76
C VAL A 36 10.34 173.31 12.91
N PRO A 37 9.28 172.89 12.18
CA PRO A 37 7.94 173.45 12.36
C PRO A 37 7.32 173.18 13.74
N ASP A 38 7.64 172.04 14.36
CA ASP A 38 7.10 171.64 15.66
C ASP A 38 7.81 172.39 16.79
N VAL A 39 9.14 172.54 16.69
CA VAL A 39 9.94 173.39 17.58
C VAL A 39 9.49 174.85 17.47
N ARG A 40 9.17 175.34 16.27
CA ARG A 40 8.62 176.69 16.08
C ARG A 40 7.27 176.88 16.78
N ARG A 41 6.38 175.88 16.69
CA ARG A 41 5.06 175.93 17.34
C ARG A 41 5.20 175.90 18.87
N ALA A 42 6.12 175.10 19.40
CA ALA A 42 6.38 175.00 20.83
C ALA A 42 7.08 176.25 21.39
N ALA A 43 8.11 176.77 20.72
CA ALA A 43 8.87 177.95 21.16
C ALA A 43 8.18 179.30 20.86
N ARG A 44 7.14 179.30 19.99
CA ARG A 44 6.42 180.48 19.49
C ARG A 44 7.34 181.57 18.96
N ALA A 45 8.29 181.18 18.11
CA ALA A 45 9.30 182.06 17.53
C ALA A 45 9.19 182.14 16.00
N ASP A 46 9.87 183.11 15.40
CA ASP A 46 9.92 183.27 13.94
C ASP A 46 10.63 182.08 13.25
N MET A 47 10.15 181.68 12.07
CA MET A 47 10.64 180.50 11.35
C MET A 47 12.14 180.59 11.03
N HIS A 48 12.66 181.76 10.65
CA HIS A 48 14.06 181.92 10.29
C HIS A 48 14.97 181.83 11.52
N ALA A 49 14.52 182.33 12.68
CA ALA A 49 15.25 182.19 13.94
C ALA A 49 15.33 180.72 14.39
N VAL A 50 14.21 180.00 14.36
CA VAL A 50 14.15 178.59 14.77
C VAL A 50 14.99 177.69 13.86
N THR A 51 14.99 177.95 12.55
CA THR A 51 15.78 177.16 11.59
C THR A 51 17.28 177.25 11.86
N ARG A 52 17.81 178.45 12.09
CA ARG A 52 19.24 178.68 12.40
C ARG A 52 19.64 178.04 13.72
N LEU A 53 18.82 178.25 14.75
CA LEU A 53 19.09 177.75 16.10
C LEU A 53 18.95 176.23 16.21
N MET A 54 18.05 175.62 15.44
CA MET A 54 17.97 174.16 15.31
C MET A 54 19.18 173.56 14.60
N GLN A 55 19.81 174.26 13.66
CA GLN A 55 21.07 173.80 13.05
C GLN A 55 22.20 173.78 14.08
N GLU A 56 22.34 174.86 14.87
CA GLU A 56 23.34 174.94 15.95
C GLU A 56 23.09 173.89 17.04
N TRP A 57 21.84 173.73 17.47
CA TRP A 57 21.47 172.71 18.48
C TRP A 57 21.75 171.28 17.97
N ARG A 58 21.42 170.98 16.70
CA ARG A 58 21.75 169.66 16.10
C ARG A 58 23.26 169.41 16.05
N GLN A 59 24.07 170.42 15.72
CA GLN A 59 25.53 170.28 15.70
C GLN A 59 26.08 169.90 17.08
N LEU A 60 25.54 170.51 18.15
CA LEU A 60 25.93 170.18 19.53
C LEU A 60 25.54 168.75 19.94
N GLN A 61 24.40 168.22 19.47
CA GLN A 61 23.97 166.84 19.76
C GLN A 61 24.78 165.77 19.02
N THR A 62 25.36 166.11 17.87
CA THR A 62 26.17 165.17 17.05
C THR A 62 27.67 165.23 17.31
N ALA A 63 28.13 166.10 18.19
CA ALA A 63 29.54 166.16 18.57
C ALA A 63 29.93 164.88 19.34
N ARG A 64 30.61 163.95 18.67
CA ARG A 64 31.14 162.73 19.30
C ARG A 64 32.34 163.09 20.19
N PRO A 65 32.36 162.69 21.48
CA PRO A 65 33.58 162.79 22.27
C PRO A 65 34.63 161.83 21.71
N GLU A 66 35.87 162.30 21.61
CA GLU A 66 37.01 161.55 21.08
C GLU A 66 37.30 160.32 21.96
N PRO A 67 37.47 159.11 21.39
CA PRO A 67 37.71 157.91 22.18
C PRO A 67 39.09 157.99 22.84
N VAL A 68 39.10 158.13 24.17
CA VAL A 68 40.32 158.08 24.98
C VAL A 68 40.81 156.64 25.00
N GLN A 69 41.90 156.35 24.28
CA GLN A 69 42.59 155.06 24.40
C GLN A 69 43.25 155.00 25.77
N VAL A 70 42.62 154.25 26.69
CA VAL A 70 43.26 153.87 27.95
C VAL A 70 44.05 152.60 27.68
N GLU A 71 45.37 152.73 27.56
CA GLU A 71 46.25 151.56 27.56
C GLU A 71 46.07 150.82 28.89
N LEU A 72 45.76 149.52 28.83
CA LEU A 72 45.66 148.70 30.04
C LEU A 72 47.00 148.76 30.78
N PRO A 73 47.01 149.04 32.09
CA PRO A 73 48.20 148.95 32.91
C PRO A 73 48.92 147.61 32.69
N SER A 74 50.24 147.64 32.49
CA SER A 74 51.06 146.48 32.12
C SER A 74 50.87 145.28 33.06
N ALA A 75 50.62 145.52 34.35
CA ALA A 75 50.32 144.48 35.34
C ALA A 75 49.04 143.69 35.03
N LEU A 76 47.98 144.35 34.55
CA LEU A 76 46.73 143.69 34.16
C LEU A 76 46.91 142.87 32.88
N HIS A 77 47.71 143.36 31.93
CA HIS A 77 48.01 142.62 30.71
C HIS A 77 48.81 141.34 30.99
N GLN A 78 49.84 141.41 31.84
CA GLN A 78 50.59 140.23 32.27
C GLN A 78 49.72 139.24 33.05
N ALA A 79 48.83 139.72 33.91
CA ALA A 79 47.87 138.87 34.62
C ALA A 79 46.90 138.16 33.66
N ALA A 80 46.40 138.86 32.63
CA ALA A 80 45.52 138.28 31.61
C ALA A 80 46.23 137.20 30.77
N LEU A 81 47.47 137.45 30.35
CA LEU A 81 48.29 136.46 29.63
C LEU A 81 48.58 135.24 30.51
N GLY A 82 48.92 135.45 31.79
CA GLY A 82 49.17 134.35 32.74
C GLY A 82 47.93 133.48 32.97
N LEU A 83 46.76 134.08 33.17
CA LEU A 83 45.49 133.36 33.27
C LEU A 83 45.14 132.61 31.98
N GLY A 84 45.34 133.23 30.81
CA GLY A 84 45.11 132.58 29.52
C GLY A 84 46.02 131.37 29.30
N ALA A 85 47.30 131.48 29.64
CA ALA A 85 48.26 130.38 29.58
C ALA A 85 47.89 129.24 30.55
N ALA A 86 47.47 129.58 31.77
CA ALA A 86 47.03 128.59 32.76
C ALA A 86 45.77 127.85 32.30
N LEU A 87 44.75 128.58 31.82
CA LEU A 87 43.52 127.99 31.28
C LEU A 87 43.78 127.11 30.06
N TRP A 88 44.67 127.55 29.17
CA TRP A 88 45.07 126.75 28.01
C TRP A 88 45.79 125.46 28.41
N THR A 89 46.68 125.54 29.40
CA THR A 89 47.41 124.38 29.91
C THR A 89 46.45 123.37 30.55
N GLU A 90 45.54 123.84 31.41
CA GLU A 90 44.51 122.99 32.04
C GLU A 90 43.59 122.35 30.98
N ALA A 91 43.15 123.12 29.98
CA ALA A 91 42.32 122.60 28.90
C ALA A 91 43.06 121.54 28.06
N LEU A 92 44.35 121.74 27.80
CA LEU A 92 45.19 120.77 27.09
C LEU A 92 45.42 119.52 27.93
N GLU A 93 45.65 119.65 29.23
CA GLU A 93 45.77 118.53 30.16
C GLU A 93 44.47 117.72 30.21
N LEU A 94 43.31 118.37 30.34
CA LEU A 94 42.00 117.71 30.31
C LEU A 94 41.73 117.03 28.96
N ALA A 95 42.05 117.68 27.84
CA ALA A 95 41.88 117.08 26.50
C ALA A 95 42.78 115.86 26.32
N ASN A 96 44.04 115.93 26.75
CA ASN A 96 44.97 114.80 26.71
C ASN A 96 44.53 113.67 27.66
N ALA A 97 44.01 114.00 28.83
CA ALA A 97 43.46 113.01 29.76
C ALA A 97 42.24 112.29 29.16
N ASN A 98 41.33 113.04 28.53
CA ASN A 98 40.18 112.48 27.84
C ASN A 98 40.58 111.61 26.64
N LEU A 99 41.59 112.03 25.86
CA LEU A 99 42.12 111.23 24.75
C LEU A 99 42.71 109.91 25.25
N ARG A 100 43.58 109.94 26.27
CA ARG A 100 44.17 108.73 26.86
C ARG A 100 43.10 107.79 27.42
N LYS A 101 42.05 108.35 28.03
CA LYS A 101 40.92 107.56 28.52
C LYS A 101 40.16 106.90 27.35
N ALA A 102 39.85 107.65 26.30
CA ALA A 102 39.15 107.11 25.12
C ALA A 102 39.99 106.03 24.40
N GLU A 103 41.31 106.22 24.31
CA GLU A 103 42.23 105.21 23.77
C GLU A 103 42.26 103.94 24.63
N ALA A 104 42.25 104.09 25.95
CA ALA A 104 42.20 102.96 26.89
C ALA A 104 40.86 102.20 26.82
N ASP A 105 39.74 102.93 26.83
CA ASP A 105 38.40 102.35 26.71
C ASP A 105 38.24 101.59 25.38
N TRP A 106 38.72 102.18 24.28
CA TRP A 106 38.71 101.54 22.96
C TRP A 106 39.63 100.32 22.88
N ALA A 107 40.81 100.38 23.52
CA ALA A 107 41.70 99.23 23.59
C ALA A 107 41.04 98.07 24.36
N GLN A 108 40.36 98.38 25.47
CA GLN A 108 39.62 97.38 26.27
C GLN A 108 38.45 96.78 25.50
N GLU A 109 37.65 97.60 24.79
CA GLU A 109 36.56 97.10 23.95
C GLU A 109 37.09 96.17 22.84
N ARG A 110 38.20 96.52 22.19
CA ARG A 110 38.80 95.65 21.17
C ARG A 110 39.31 94.35 21.74
N GLU A 111 39.95 94.37 22.90
CA GLU A 111 40.39 93.15 23.58
C GLU A 111 39.22 92.25 23.94
N TYR A 112 38.14 92.81 24.50
CA TYR A 112 36.91 92.09 24.80
C TYR A 112 36.22 91.51 23.54
N MET A 113 36.18 92.27 22.45
CA MET A 113 35.60 91.80 21.20
C MET A 113 36.44 90.69 20.57
N GLU A 114 37.77 90.78 20.64
CA GLU A 114 38.65 89.72 20.16
C GLU A 114 38.53 88.46 21.02
N SER A 115 38.47 88.60 22.36
CA SER A 115 38.28 87.45 23.26
C SER A 115 36.96 86.76 22.98
N THR A 116 35.87 87.52 22.84
CA THR A 116 34.55 86.99 22.51
C THR A 116 34.54 86.33 21.13
N ARG A 117 35.25 86.89 20.13
CA ARG A 117 35.36 86.27 18.80
C ARG A 117 36.08 84.93 18.86
N VAL A 118 37.16 84.84 19.63
CA VAL A 118 37.92 83.61 19.82
C VAL A 118 37.09 82.56 20.56
N GLU A 119 36.46 82.94 21.68
CA GLU A 119 35.56 82.06 22.45
C GLU A 119 34.43 81.52 21.56
N LEU A 120 33.78 82.38 20.78
CA LEU A 120 32.72 81.97 19.86
C LEU A 120 33.22 81.01 18.78
N SER A 121 34.42 81.26 18.22
CA SER A 121 35.01 80.35 17.23
C SER A 121 35.34 78.97 17.82
N GLN A 122 35.86 78.92 19.05
CA GLN A 122 36.15 77.67 19.75
C GLN A 122 34.87 76.88 20.02
N LEU A 123 33.81 77.53 20.50
CA LEU A 123 32.52 76.88 20.72
C LEU A 123 31.93 76.33 19.41
N TYR A 124 32.09 77.03 18.29
CA TYR A 124 31.67 76.51 16.98
C TYR A 124 32.49 75.31 16.52
N GLU A 125 33.81 75.32 16.71
CA GLU A 125 34.68 74.19 16.40
C GLU A 125 34.34 72.96 17.27
N GLU A 126 34.11 73.17 18.57
CA GLU A 126 33.66 72.12 19.49
C GLU A 126 32.31 71.53 19.06
N GLN A 127 31.34 72.40 18.76
CA GLN A 127 30.01 71.98 18.30
C GLN A 127 30.09 71.21 16.97
N GLN A 128 30.91 71.65 16.02
CA GLN A 128 31.12 70.92 14.76
C GLN A 128 31.73 69.54 15.02
N GLY A 129 32.74 69.45 15.89
CA GLY A 129 33.33 68.18 16.28
C GLY A 129 32.34 67.22 16.95
N GLU A 130 31.46 67.72 17.82
CA GLU A 130 30.39 66.92 18.42
C GLU A 130 29.37 66.43 17.39
N LEU A 131 28.96 67.30 16.45
CA LEU A 131 28.04 66.92 15.38
C LEU A 131 28.64 65.84 14.48
N GLU A 132 29.92 65.95 14.11
CA GLU A 132 30.61 64.93 13.32
C GLU A 132 30.70 63.59 14.07
N ARG A 133 31.00 63.60 15.37
CA ARG A 133 31.02 62.39 16.20
C ARG A 133 29.64 61.74 16.27
N LEU A 134 28.60 62.52 16.55
CA LEU A 134 27.22 62.01 16.62
C LEU A 134 26.75 61.47 15.27
N GLN A 135 27.15 62.08 14.15
CA GLN A 135 26.88 61.57 12.82
C GLN A 135 27.56 60.22 12.58
N GLN A 136 28.85 60.09 12.93
CA GLN A 136 29.57 58.82 12.82
C GLN A 136 28.97 57.73 13.71
N GLU A 137 28.58 58.06 14.94
CA GLU A 137 27.91 57.12 15.85
C GLU A 137 26.56 56.68 15.28
N LYS A 138 25.76 57.61 14.75
CA LYS A 138 24.48 57.33 14.11
C LYS A 138 24.68 56.38 12.92
N GLU A 139 25.62 56.66 12.03
CA GLU A 139 25.92 55.79 10.89
C GLU A 139 26.39 54.41 11.35
N GLY A 140 27.21 54.34 12.40
CA GLY A 140 27.67 53.08 12.98
C GLY A 140 26.55 52.26 13.62
N VAL A 141 25.55 52.90 14.23
CA VAL A 141 24.35 52.22 14.74
C VAL A 141 23.44 51.78 13.60
N GLN A 142 23.27 52.60 12.55
CA GLN A 142 22.48 52.25 11.37
C GLN A 142 23.05 51.03 10.65
N ARG A 143 24.37 50.96 10.43
CA ARG A 143 25.01 49.77 9.83
C ARG A 143 24.78 48.51 10.67
N ARG A 144 24.93 48.61 12.00
CA ARG A 144 24.65 47.47 12.91
C ARG A 144 23.19 47.03 12.87
N LEU A 145 22.25 47.97 12.72
CA LEU A 145 20.83 47.64 12.55
C LEU A 145 20.61 46.87 11.23
N GLU A 146 21.16 47.37 10.12
CA GLU A 146 21.06 46.73 8.80
C GLU A 146 21.67 45.32 8.80
N GLU A 147 22.83 45.14 9.45
CA GLU A 147 23.47 43.82 9.64
C GLU A 147 22.56 42.88 10.44
N GLN A 148 21.96 43.35 11.53
CA GLN A 148 21.04 42.54 12.34
C GLN A 148 19.75 42.19 11.58
N ASP A 149 19.20 43.11 10.78
CA ASP A 149 18.03 42.86 9.94
C ASP A 149 18.32 41.82 8.85
N ALA A 150 19.54 41.85 8.27
CA ALA A 150 19.99 40.84 7.33
C ALA A 150 20.09 39.45 7.99
N LEU A 151 20.69 39.37 9.18
CA LEU A 151 20.78 38.12 9.95
C LEU A 151 19.39 37.59 10.34
N LEU A 152 18.47 38.45 10.73
CA LEU A 152 17.09 38.07 11.03
C LEU A 152 16.35 37.55 9.80
N ALA A 153 16.58 38.14 8.62
CA ALA A 153 16.02 37.66 7.36
C ALA A 153 16.55 36.27 7.00
N GLU A 154 17.85 36.04 7.17
CA GLU A 154 18.49 34.74 6.94
C GLU A 154 17.96 33.66 7.90
N LEU A 155 17.90 33.94 9.21
CA LEU A 155 17.34 33.03 10.20
C LEU A 155 15.87 32.70 9.93
N ARG A 156 15.07 33.66 9.46
CA ARG A 156 13.67 33.40 9.05
C ARG A 156 13.60 32.50 7.82
N HIS A 157 14.52 32.67 6.88
CA HIS A 157 14.60 31.81 5.70
C HIS A 157 14.99 30.38 6.08
N GLU A 158 16.03 30.21 6.89
CA GLU A 158 16.46 28.91 7.41
C GLU A 158 15.36 28.22 8.22
N LEU A 159 14.69 28.96 9.11
CA LEU A 159 13.57 28.43 9.89
C LEU A 159 12.44 27.95 8.96
N GLY A 160 12.08 28.73 7.94
CA GLY A 160 11.08 28.32 6.95
C GLY A 160 11.49 27.05 6.20
N HIS A 161 12.76 26.96 5.79
CA HIS A 161 13.30 25.76 5.14
C HIS A 161 13.22 24.53 6.06
N GLU A 162 13.66 24.64 7.32
CA GLU A 162 13.59 23.53 8.27
C GLU A 162 12.16 23.15 8.63
N THR A 163 11.23 24.10 8.74
CA THR A 163 9.80 23.81 8.91
C THR A 163 9.26 22.98 7.74
N THR A 164 9.54 23.36 6.49
CA THR A 164 9.09 22.55 5.33
C THR A 164 9.72 21.15 5.31
N ARG A 165 10.98 21.01 5.72
CA ARG A 165 11.62 19.71 5.87
C ARG A 165 10.96 18.87 6.95
N ALA A 166 10.60 19.46 8.08
CA ALA A 166 9.86 18.78 9.15
C ALA A 166 8.49 18.32 8.65
N ASP A 167 7.69 19.19 8.03
CA ASP A 167 6.36 18.86 7.50
C ASP A 167 6.43 17.70 6.49
N THR A 168 7.42 17.70 5.59
CA THR A 168 7.59 16.61 4.62
C THR A 168 8.03 15.29 5.28
N ALA A 169 8.84 15.36 6.34
CA ALA A 169 9.23 14.18 7.11
C ALA A 169 8.03 13.61 7.86
N GLU A 170 7.23 14.47 8.51
CA GLU A 170 6.00 14.09 9.21
C GLU A 170 5.01 13.42 8.26
N ALA A 171 4.73 14.02 7.09
CA ALA A 171 3.86 13.44 6.08
C ALA A 171 4.33 12.04 5.61
N ARG A 172 5.64 11.86 5.43
CA ARG A 172 6.22 10.54 5.09
C ARG A 172 6.04 9.54 6.23
N THR A 173 6.21 9.95 7.48
CA THR A 173 6.00 9.04 8.62
C THR A 173 4.54 8.63 8.76
N GLU A 174 3.59 9.54 8.51
CA GLU A 174 2.16 9.22 8.47
C GLU A 174 1.84 8.22 7.35
N GLU A 175 2.38 8.43 6.14
CA GLU A 175 2.19 7.52 5.03
C GLU A 175 2.77 6.13 5.31
N ILE A 176 4.00 6.05 5.84
CA ILE A 176 4.61 4.78 6.26
C ILE A 176 3.74 4.10 7.31
N THR A 177 3.22 4.83 8.29
CA THR A 177 2.35 4.29 9.33
C THR A 177 1.06 3.71 8.73
N ARG A 178 0.42 4.40 7.78
CA ARG A 178 -0.76 3.89 7.06
C ARG A 178 -0.44 2.62 6.28
N ARG A 179 0.66 2.61 5.51
CA ARG A 179 1.11 1.42 4.75
C ARG A 179 1.38 0.23 5.65
N VAL A 180 2.01 0.46 6.81
CA VAL A 180 2.26 -0.60 7.80
C VAL A 180 0.94 -1.16 8.34
N GLU A 181 -0.05 -0.32 8.60
CA GLU A 181 -1.36 -0.78 9.07
C GLU A 181 -2.12 -1.56 7.99
N ASP A 182 -2.13 -1.08 6.76
CA ASP A 182 -2.71 -1.79 5.61
C ASP A 182 -2.06 -3.17 5.43
N GLN A 183 -0.73 -3.25 5.50
CA GLN A 183 0.02 -4.50 5.41
C GLN A 183 -0.31 -5.47 6.57
N LYS A 184 -0.54 -4.97 7.79
CA LYS A 184 -0.99 -5.81 8.90
C LYS A 184 -2.37 -6.40 8.63
N VAL A 185 -3.29 -5.59 8.11
CA VAL A 185 -4.65 -6.03 7.75
C VAL A 185 -4.58 -7.08 6.65
N GLU A 186 -3.79 -6.87 5.60
CA GLU A 186 -3.58 -7.86 4.54
C GLU A 186 -2.95 -9.15 5.05
N LEU A 187 -1.94 -9.05 5.92
CA LEU A 187 -1.30 -10.21 6.53
C LEU A 187 -2.26 -10.98 7.45
N GLN A 188 -3.14 -10.28 8.15
CA GLN A 188 -4.19 -10.90 8.95
C GLN A 188 -5.21 -11.63 8.05
N ARG A 189 -5.67 -11.01 6.97
CA ARG A 189 -6.56 -11.66 5.98
C ARG A 189 -5.93 -12.91 5.39
N ALA A 190 -4.67 -12.84 4.96
CA ALA A 190 -3.96 -14.01 4.44
C ALA A 190 -3.81 -15.15 5.47
N ARG A 191 -3.66 -14.81 6.76
CA ARG A 191 -3.66 -15.80 7.85
C ARG A 191 -5.03 -16.44 8.06
N ASP A 192 -6.08 -15.64 8.00
CA ASP A 192 -7.46 -16.11 8.16
C ASP A 192 -7.83 -17.03 6.98
N GLU A 193 -7.53 -16.64 5.74
CA GLU A 193 -7.68 -17.47 4.54
C GLU A 193 -6.90 -18.79 4.64
N LEU A 194 -5.64 -18.74 5.11
CA LEU A 194 -4.84 -19.96 5.32
C LEU A 194 -5.47 -20.88 6.38
N SER A 195 -6.07 -20.31 7.42
CA SER A 195 -6.80 -21.06 8.45
C SER A 195 -8.04 -21.73 7.87
N GLU A 196 -8.82 -21.01 7.05
CA GLU A 196 -9.99 -21.52 6.35
C GLU A 196 -9.63 -22.68 5.42
N VAL A 197 -8.65 -22.50 4.54
CA VAL A 197 -8.18 -23.56 3.62
C VAL A 197 -7.66 -24.78 4.39
N ARG A 198 -6.98 -24.59 5.53
CA ARG A 198 -6.56 -25.71 6.39
C ARG A 198 -7.76 -26.46 6.98
N ASN A 199 -8.78 -25.75 7.44
CA ASN A 199 -9.99 -26.36 7.98
C ASN A 199 -10.76 -27.13 6.90
N GLU A 200 -10.88 -26.56 5.69
CA GLU A 200 -11.45 -27.23 4.52
C GLU A 200 -10.67 -28.51 4.17
N LEU A 201 -9.34 -28.44 4.13
CA LEU A 201 -8.49 -29.60 3.87
C LEU A 201 -8.67 -30.70 4.93
N VAL A 202 -8.77 -30.34 6.21
CA VAL A 202 -9.03 -31.30 7.30
C VAL A 202 -10.42 -31.94 7.12
N SER A 203 -11.44 -31.14 6.79
CA SER A 203 -12.79 -31.63 6.52
C SER A 203 -12.82 -32.59 5.33
N ALA A 204 -12.21 -32.20 4.21
CA ALA A 204 -12.10 -33.02 3.00
C ALA A 204 -11.35 -34.34 3.28
N ARG A 205 -10.26 -34.31 4.05
CA ARG A 205 -9.54 -35.52 4.49
C ARG A 205 -10.42 -36.43 5.33
N LYS A 206 -11.22 -35.86 6.24
CA LYS A 206 -12.15 -36.63 7.07
C LYS A 206 -13.24 -37.30 6.22
N ILE A 207 -13.83 -36.57 5.28
CA ILE A 207 -14.83 -37.12 4.35
C ILE A 207 -14.20 -38.25 3.52
N HIS A 208 -13.04 -38.01 2.92
CA HIS A 208 -12.35 -39.03 2.13
C HIS A 208 -12.00 -40.28 2.96
N GLN A 209 -11.57 -40.10 4.21
CA GLN A 209 -11.33 -41.23 5.11
C GLN A 209 -12.62 -42.03 5.36
N THR A 210 -13.75 -41.35 5.62
CA THR A 210 -15.04 -42.04 5.80
C THR A 210 -15.51 -42.76 4.54
N GLU A 211 -15.31 -42.18 3.36
CA GLU A 211 -15.62 -42.83 2.08
C GLU A 211 -14.74 -44.06 1.85
N LEU A 212 -13.44 -43.98 2.13
CA LEU A 212 -12.54 -45.12 2.05
C LEU A 212 -12.96 -46.25 2.99
N ASP A 213 -13.34 -45.94 4.23
CA ASP A 213 -13.81 -46.93 5.19
C ASP A 213 -15.15 -47.55 4.76
N GLN A 214 -16.05 -46.77 4.15
CA GLN A 214 -17.28 -47.28 3.53
C GLN A 214 -16.98 -48.20 2.33
N ILE A 215 -16.10 -47.81 1.42
CA ILE A 215 -15.71 -48.63 0.26
C ILE A 215 -15.10 -49.95 0.74
N LYS A 216 -14.23 -49.92 1.76
CA LYS A 216 -13.67 -51.14 2.37
C LYS A 216 -14.76 -52.03 2.98
N ALA A 217 -15.73 -51.45 3.68
CA ALA A 217 -16.83 -52.20 4.26
C ALA A 217 -17.71 -52.86 3.19
N VAL A 218 -18.08 -52.12 2.14
CA VAL A 218 -18.85 -52.66 1.01
C VAL A 218 -18.05 -53.74 0.28
N ALA A 219 -16.76 -53.52 0.00
CA ALA A 219 -15.90 -54.52 -0.64
C ALA A 219 -15.78 -55.80 0.21
N ALA A 220 -15.64 -55.68 1.54
CA ALA A 220 -15.65 -56.83 2.44
C ALA A 220 -16.99 -57.59 2.38
N GLN A 221 -18.11 -56.87 2.39
CA GLN A 221 -19.45 -57.47 2.29
C GLN A 221 -19.64 -58.20 0.95
N GLU A 222 -19.22 -57.61 -0.18
CA GLU A 222 -19.32 -58.25 -1.50
C GLU A 222 -18.38 -59.47 -1.61
N ILE A 223 -17.18 -59.42 -1.02
CA ILE A 223 -16.29 -60.58 -0.92
C ILE A 223 -16.95 -61.71 -0.13
N ASP A 224 -17.59 -61.40 1.00
CA ASP A 224 -18.24 -62.41 1.83
C ASP A 224 -19.48 -63.00 1.14
N LYS A 225 -20.26 -62.20 0.42
CA LYS A 225 -21.34 -62.69 -0.47
C LYS A 225 -20.78 -63.61 -1.55
N ALA A 226 -19.74 -63.19 -2.27
CA ALA A 226 -19.13 -64.00 -3.32
C ALA A 226 -18.55 -65.32 -2.78
N LYS A 227 -17.98 -65.32 -1.57
CA LYS A 227 -17.55 -66.54 -0.88
C LYS A 227 -18.72 -67.45 -0.54
N ALA A 228 -19.84 -66.90 -0.06
CA ALA A 228 -21.05 -67.66 0.25
C ALA A 228 -21.65 -68.27 -1.03
N GLU A 229 -21.79 -67.49 -2.10
CA GLU A 229 -22.25 -67.97 -3.41
C GLU A 229 -21.32 -69.06 -3.97
N LEU A 230 -20.00 -68.90 -3.83
CA LEU A 230 -19.04 -69.92 -4.21
C LEU A 230 -19.17 -71.19 -3.37
N ALA A 231 -19.40 -71.07 -2.06
CA ALA A 231 -19.64 -72.20 -1.17
C ALA A 231 -20.93 -72.94 -1.55
N GLU A 232 -22.01 -72.22 -1.84
CA GLU A 232 -23.25 -72.80 -2.36
C GLU A 232 -23.03 -73.49 -3.71
N ALA A 233 -22.34 -72.84 -4.65
CA ALA A 233 -22.04 -73.42 -5.96
C ALA A 233 -21.18 -74.67 -5.84
N LYS A 234 -20.17 -74.66 -4.96
CA LYS A 234 -19.37 -75.85 -4.63
C LYS A 234 -20.23 -76.94 -4.02
N GLY A 235 -21.09 -76.62 -3.04
CA GLY A 235 -22.03 -77.58 -2.45
C GLY A 235 -22.99 -78.18 -3.47
N ARG A 236 -23.52 -77.37 -4.40
CA ARG A 236 -24.33 -77.87 -5.53
C ARG A 236 -23.52 -78.77 -6.46
N ALA A 237 -22.27 -78.42 -6.76
CA ALA A 237 -21.39 -79.23 -7.61
C ALA A 237 -21.00 -80.56 -6.93
N GLU A 238 -20.75 -80.54 -5.61
CA GLU A 238 -20.52 -81.74 -4.81
C GLU A 238 -21.77 -82.62 -4.77
N ALA A 239 -22.95 -82.06 -4.52
CA ALA A 239 -24.21 -82.80 -4.59
C ALA A 239 -24.46 -83.41 -5.98
N GLN A 240 -24.22 -82.65 -7.06
CA GLN A 240 -24.29 -83.17 -8.42
C GLN A 240 -23.28 -84.29 -8.67
N ARG A 241 -22.07 -84.19 -8.11
CA ARG A 241 -21.05 -85.24 -8.20
C ARG A 241 -21.48 -86.49 -7.46
N ASP A 242 -22.05 -86.36 -6.27
CA ASP A 242 -22.56 -87.47 -5.47
C ASP A 242 -23.77 -88.14 -6.15
N ASP A 243 -24.69 -87.35 -6.72
CA ASP A 243 -25.79 -87.85 -7.54
C ASP A 243 -25.29 -88.61 -8.77
N LEU A 244 -24.28 -88.08 -9.46
CA LEU A 244 -23.65 -88.76 -10.59
C LEU A 244 -22.93 -90.04 -10.15
N ALA A 245 -22.25 -90.03 -9.00
CA ALA A 245 -21.61 -91.22 -8.45
C ALA A 245 -22.64 -92.30 -8.11
N ALA A 246 -23.76 -91.94 -7.47
CA ALA A 246 -24.87 -92.85 -7.18
C ALA A 246 -25.50 -93.42 -8.47
N ARG A 247 -25.65 -92.60 -9.52
CA ARG A 247 -26.10 -93.08 -10.84
C ARG A 247 -25.11 -94.04 -11.48
N VAL A 248 -23.82 -93.78 -11.37
CA VAL A 248 -22.78 -94.69 -11.88
C VAL A 248 -22.81 -96.01 -11.11
N GLU A 249 -23.00 -95.98 -9.79
CA GLU A 249 -23.13 -97.18 -8.96
C GLU A 249 -24.41 -97.97 -9.32
N ASP A 250 -25.56 -97.31 -9.51
CA ASP A 250 -26.78 -97.96 -10.01
C ASP A 250 -26.58 -98.58 -11.41
N LEU A 251 -25.93 -97.85 -12.33
CA LEU A 251 -25.60 -98.39 -13.66
C LEU A 251 -24.63 -99.57 -13.58
N GLN A 252 -23.65 -99.54 -12.69
CA GLN A 252 -22.74 -100.67 -12.43
C GLN A 252 -23.52 -101.87 -11.88
N HIS A 253 -24.41 -101.67 -10.90
CA HIS A 253 -25.26 -102.74 -10.40
C HIS A 253 -26.17 -103.33 -11.47
N ARG A 254 -26.75 -102.50 -12.36
CA ARG A 254 -27.54 -102.96 -13.51
C ARG A 254 -26.67 -103.73 -14.51
N LEU A 255 -25.45 -103.27 -14.77
CA LEU A 255 -24.51 -103.97 -15.64
C LEU A 255 -24.13 -105.34 -15.04
N ASP A 256 -23.83 -105.41 -13.75
CA ASP A 256 -23.54 -106.67 -13.05
C ASP A 256 -24.73 -107.62 -13.07
N ALA A 257 -25.95 -107.10 -12.88
CA ALA A 257 -27.17 -107.88 -13.00
C ALA A 257 -27.37 -108.42 -14.43
N ALA A 258 -27.19 -107.57 -15.45
CA ALA A 258 -27.24 -107.97 -16.85
C ALA A 258 -26.15 -108.98 -17.22
N MET A 259 -24.94 -108.84 -16.67
CA MET A 259 -23.85 -109.81 -16.83
C MET A 259 -24.20 -111.15 -16.16
N LYS A 260 -24.77 -111.14 -14.95
CA LYS A 260 -25.27 -112.36 -14.28
C LYS A 260 -26.36 -113.03 -15.10
N ASP A 261 -27.27 -112.25 -15.69
CA ASP A 261 -28.34 -112.79 -16.54
C ASP A 261 -27.79 -113.33 -17.87
N LEU A 262 -26.77 -112.68 -18.46
CA LEU A 262 -26.01 -113.23 -19.59
C LEU A 262 -25.33 -114.55 -19.24
N TYR A 263 -24.66 -114.65 -18.09
CA TYR A 263 -24.07 -115.90 -17.62
C TYR A 263 -25.13 -116.99 -17.40
N ARG A 264 -26.31 -116.66 -16.88
CA ARG A 264 -27.44 -117.60 -16.76
C ARG A 264 -27.97 -118.04 -18.11
N LEU A 265 -28.08 -117.13 -19.07
CA LEU A 265 -28.52 -117.44 -20.44
C LEU A 265 -27.49 -118.31 -21.16
N GLN A 266 -26.19 -118.02 -21.03
CA GLN A 266 -25.11 -118.86 -21.55
C GLN A 266 -25.13 -120.25 -20.92
N ALA A 267 -25.28 -120.35 -19.59
CA ALA A 267 -25.40 -121.64 -18.91
C ALA A 267 -26.67 -122.41 -19.33
N ALA A 268 -27.79 -121.71 -19.59
CA ALA A 268 -29.01 -122.32 -20.10
C ALA A 268 -28.85 -122.79 -21.56
N GLU A 269 -28.10 -122.06 -22.39
CA GLU A 269 -27.80 -122.45 -23.77
C GLU A 269 -26.84 -123.66 -23.80
N GLU A 270 -25.81 -123.68 -22.95
CA GLU A 270 -24.91 -124.83 -22.78
C GLU A 270 -25.67 -126.06 -22.27
N ALA A 271 -26.56 -125.90 -21.28
CA ALA A 271 -27.42 -126.97 -20.79
C ALA A 271 -28.37 -127.49 -21.88
N ALA A 272 -28.99 -126.59 -22.68
CA ALA A 272 -29.82 -126.98 -23.81
C ALA A 272 -29.00 -127.70 -24.91
N GLY A 273 -27.75 -127.28 -25.13
CA GLY A 273 -26.80 -127.92 -26.02
C GLY A 273 -26.42 -129.34 -25.57
N GLU A 274 -26.15 -129.54 -24.28
CA GLU A 274 -25.93 -130.87 -23.70
C GLU A 274 -27.19 -131.75 -23.76
N GLN A 275 -28.36 -131.18 -23.50
CA GLN A 275 -29.63 -131.90 -23.54
C GLN A 275 -29.96 -132.38 -24.96
N ARG A 276 -29.69 -131.56 -25.99
CA ARG A 276 -29.78 -131.97 -27.41
C ARG A 276 -28.79 -133.08 -27.75
N LYS A 277 -27.57 -133.04 -27.24
CA LYS A 277 -26.56 -134.10 -27.45
C LYS A 277 -26.97 -135.43 -26.79
N ARG A 278 -27.51 -135.40 -25.57
CA ARG A 278 -28.01 -136.59 -24.87
C ARG A 278 -29.24 -137.18 -25.57
N ALA A 279 -30.19 -136.36 -25.98
CA ALA A 279 -31.34 -136.81 -26.78
C ALA A 279 -30.92 -137.43 -28.13
N ALA A 280 -29.91 -136.86 -28.81
CA ALA A 280 -29.36 -137.43 -30.04
C ALA A 280 -28.64 -138.77 -29.80
N ALA A 281 -27.94 -138.93 -28.68
CA ALA A 281 -27.26 -140.19 -28.32
C ALA A 281 -28.25 -141.32 -27.99
N GLU A 282 -29.35 -141.00 -27.31
CA GLU A 282 -30.43 -141.95 -26.98
C GLU A 282 -31.22 -142.38 -28.23
N ALA A 283 -31.48 -141.47 -29.17
CA ALA A 283 -32.07 -141.82 -30.47
C ALA A 283 -31.16 -142.78 -31.27
N ASN A 284 -29.84 -142.57 -31.23
CA ASN A 284 -28.88 -143.39 -31.96
C ASN A 284 -28.72 -144.80 -31.36
N THR A 285 -28.78 -144.93 -30.03
CA THR A 285 -28.78 -146.24 -29.35
C THR A 285 -30.06 -147.03 -29.61
N GLN A 286 -31.21 -146.37 -29.73
CA GLN A 286 -32.46 -147.02 -30.13
C GLN A 286 -32.42 -147.51 -31.60
N ALA A 287 -31.80 -146.73 -32.51
CA ALA A 287 -31.59 -147.15 -33.89
C ALA A 287 -30.65 -148.38 -34.02
N GLN A 288 -29.60 -148.44 -33.20
CA GLN A 288 -28.68 -149.59 -33.14
C GLN A 288 -29.33 -150.85 -32.56
N ARG A 289 -30.26 -150.71 -31.61
CA ARG A 289 -31.03 -151.85 -31.07
C ARG A 289 -31.99 -152.44 -32.09
N PHE A 290 -32.64 -151.61 -32.90
CA PHE A 290 -33.54 -152.07 -33.96
C PHE A 290 -32.80 -152.88 -35.05
N THR A 291 -31.60 -152.47 -35.42
CA THR A 291 -30.76 -153.18 -36.39
C THR A 291 -30.24 -154.51 -35.87
N LYS A 292 -29.90 -154.59 -34.58
CA LYS A 292 -29.44 -155.84 -33.95
C LYS A 292 -30.54 -156.91 -33.87
N VAL A 293 -31.76 -156.50 -33.50
CA VAL A 293 -32.92 -157.41 -33.43
C VAL A 293 -33.35 -157.91 -34.82
N GLN A 294 -33.16 -157.10 -35.87
CA GLN A 294 -33.40 -157.54 -37.25
C GLN A 294 -32.40 -158.62 -37.70
N ALA A 295 -31.12 -158.49 -37.33
CA ALA A 295 -30.09 -159.48 -37.65
C ALA A 295 -30.34 -160.83 -36.95
N GLU A 296 -30.72 -160.83 -35.67
CA GLU A 296 -30.98 -162.05 -34.89
C GLU A 296 -32.19 -162.86 -35.44
N ARG A 297 -33.21 -162.18 -35.99
CA ARG A 297 -34.36 -162.83 -36.62
C ARG A 297 -33.98 -163.57 -37.92
N ASP A 298 -33.10 -162.97 -38.72
CA ASP A 298 -32.73 -163.53 -40.02
C ASP A 298 -31.72 -164.68 -39.87
N GLU A 299 -30.94 -164.70 -38.78
CA GLU A 299 -30.05 -165.80 -38.39
C GLU A 299 -30.83 -167.02 -37.84
N ALA A 300 -31.89 -166.80 -37.07
CA ALA A 300 -32.80 -167.86 -36.63
C ALA A 300 -33.53 -168.55 -37.80
N ARG A 301 -33.84 -167.81 -38.88
CA ARG A 301 -34.46 -168.36 -40.10
C ARG A 301 -33.52 -169.25 -40.91
N LYS A 302 -32.22 -168.94 -40.95
CA LYS A 302 -31.21 -169.80 -41.60
C LYS A 302 -31.01 -171.11 -40.85
N GLN A 303 -30.96 -171.07 -39.51
CA GLN A 303 -30.76 -172.27 -38.68
C GLN A 303 -31.96 -173.24 -38.76
N ALA A 304 -33.18 -172.73 -38.95
CA ALA A 304 -34.37 -173.57 -39.17
C ALA A 304 -34.37 -174.30 -40.53
N GLN A 305 -33.82 -173.70 -41.59
CA GLN A 305 -33.70 -174.34 -42.91
C GLN A 305 -32.62 -175.43 -42.95
N ASP A 306 -31.50 -175.22 -42.26
CA ASP A 306 -30.41 -176.20 -42.19
C ASP A 306 -30.78 -177.47 -41.39
N ALA A 307 -31.66 -177.36 -40.39
CA ALA A 307 -32.17 -178.52 -39.65
C ALA A 307 -33.14 -179.38 -40.49
N GLY A 308 -33.95 -178.75 -41.36
CA GLY A 308 -34.86 -179.46 -42.27
C GLY A 308 -34.14 -180.28 -43.34
N LEU A 309 -33.01 -179.79 -43.84
CA LEU A 309 -32.19 -180.51 -44.83
C LEU A 309 -31.41 -181.71 -44.24
N ARG A 310 -31.12 -181.71 -42.94
CA ARG A 310 -30.44 -182.82 -42.26
C ARG A 310 -31.39 -183.98 -41.92
N ALA A 311 -32.67 -183.70 -41.64
CA ALA A 311 -33.68 -184.73 -41.44
C ALA A 311 -33.95 -185.55 -42.72
N ALA A 312 -33.99 -184.89 -43.89
CA ALA A 312 -34.18 -185.56 -45.18
C ALA A 312 -32.98 -186.43 -45.63
N ARG A 313 -31.77 -186.16 -45.13
CA ARG A 313 -30.57 -186.99 -45.40
C ARG A 313 -30.56 -188.28 -44.57
N PHE A 314 -31.01 -188.25 -43.32
CA PHE A 314 -31.05 -189.44 -42.47
C PHE A 314 -32.21 -190.39 -42.81
N GLU A 315 -33.30 -189.92 -43.42
CA GLU A 315 -34.34 -190.79 -43.97
C GLU A 315 -33.86 -191.60 -45.19
N GLY A 316 -33.05 -191.01 -46.08
CA GLY A 316 -32.45 -191.72 -47.22
C GLY A 316 -31.40 -192.77 -46.84
N GLU A 317 -30.63 -192.51 -45.77
CA GLU A 317 -29.63 -193.48 -45.27
C GLU A 317 -30.28 -194.71 -44.62
N LEU A 318 -31.44 -194.53 -43.96
CA LEU A 318 -32.23 -195.63 -43.38
C LEU A 318 -32.94 -196.50 -44.43
N GLU A 319 -33.16 -195.98 -45.64
CA GLU A 319 -33.78 -196.71 -46.75
C GLU A 319 -32.74 -197.55 -47.53
N SER A 320 -31.53 -197.03 -47.72
CA SER A 320 -30.41 -197.76 -48.35
C SER A 320 -29.91 -198.94 -47.49
N LEU A 321 -29.95 -198.81 -46.16
CA LEU A 321 -29.59 -199.89 -45.23
C LEU A 321 -30.67 -200.99 -45.14
N ARG A 322 -31.92 -200.69 -45.52
CA ARG A 322 -32.99 -201.70 -45.67
C ARG A 322 -32.87 -202.48 -46.99
N GLU A 323 -32.38 -201.86 -48.06
CA GLU A 323 -32.10 -202.55 -49.34
C GLU A 323 -30.85 -203.44 -49.25
N SER A 324 -29.79 -203.01 -48.56
CA SER A 324 -28.60 -203.85 -48.30
C SER A 324 -28.92 -205.06 -47.42
N ASN A 325 -29.88 -204.96 -46.48
CA ASN A 325 -30.37 -206.09 -45.68
C ASN A 325 -31.28 -207.05 -46.48
N ALA A 326 -31.84 -206.63 -47.62
CA ALA A 326 -32.65 -207.50 -48.48
C ALA A 326 -31.81 -208.35 -49.45
N GLN A 327 -30.61 -207.89 -49.83
CA GLN A 327 -29.73 -208.61 -50.77
C GLN A 327 -28.81 -209.63 -50.10
N LEU A 328 -28.45 -209.46 -48.81
CA LEU A 328 -27.68 -210.47 -48.06
C LEU A 328 -28.53 -211.64 -47.53
N LEU A 329 -29.87 -211.54 -47.55
CA LEU A 329 -30.77 -212.63 -47.18
C LEU A 329 -31.22 -213.54 -48.34
N ALA A 330 -30.70 -213.31 -49.56
CA ALA A 330 -30.95 -214.15 -50.75
C ALA A 330 -29.73 -214.99 -51.21
N HIS A 331 -28.52 -214.71 -50.70
CA HIS A 331 -27.30 -215.44 -51.05
C HIS A 331 -26.56 -215.96 -49.82
N VAL A 332 -27.23 -216.87 -49.12
CA VAL A 332 -26.78 -217.58 -47.91
C VAL A 332 -27.31 -216.94 -46.63
N GLY A 333 -28.00 -217.78 -45.86
CA GLY A 333 -27.53 -218.07 -44.52
C GLY A 333 -26.71 -217.00 -43.80
N ALA A 334 -27.37 -215.94 -43.36
CA ALA A 334 -27.97 -216.02 -42.03
C ALA A 334 -28.79 -214.76 -41.71
N SER A 335 -30.04 -215.02 -41.28
CA SER A 335 -30.80 -214.26 -40.29
C SER A 335 -31.30 -212.88 -40.70
N ALA A 336 -32.56 -212.78 -41.16
CA ALA A 336 -33.76 -212.54 -40.33
C ALA A 336 -33.85 -211.08 -39.85
N ALA A 337 -34.97 -210.37 -39.90
CA ALA A 337 -36.29 -210.61 -40.44
C ALA A 337 -36.97 -209.23 -40.48
N LYS A 338 -37.72 -208.98 -41.55
CA LYS A 338 -38.73 -207.93 -41.66
C LYS A 338 -39.90 -208.32 -40.75
N SER A 339 -40.50 -207.38 -40.01
CA SER A 339 -41.95 -207.28 -39.95
C SER A 339 -42.49 -206.00 -39.30
N PRO A 340 -43.73 -205.62 -39.64
CA PRO A 340 -44.20 -204.23 -39.68
C PRO A 340 -45.47 -204.00 -38.83
N ALA A 341 -45.95 -202.76 -38.75
CA ALA A 341 -47.37 -202.37 -38.66
C ALA A 341 -47.41 -200.83 -38.58
N LYS A 342 -48.03 -200.08 -39.50
CA LYS A 342 -49.45 -199.98 -39.88
C LYS A 342 -50.30 -199.27 -38.81
N GLY A 343 -50.91 -198.15 -39.19
CA GLY A 343 -52.07 -197.54 -38.54
C GLY A 343 -51.92 -196.02 -38.46
N ARG A 344 -52.67 -195.20 -39.23
CA ARG A 344 -54.05 -194.75 -38.93
C ARG A 344 -54.19 -194.31 -37.47
N SER A 345 -54.73 -193.16 -37.11
CA SER A 345 -55.53 -192.15 -37.79
C SER A 345 -55.76 -191.03 -36.76
N LYS A 346 -56.14 -189.83 -37.23
CA LYS A 346 -57.18 -188.95 -36.64
C LYS A 346 -57.95 -189.57 -35.45
N PRO A 347 -58.47 -188.83 -34.45
CA PRO A 347 -59.08 -187.50 -34.58
C PRO A 347 -58.98 -186.68 -33.26
N ASN A 348 -59.97 -185.81 -32.98
CA ASN A 348 -60.34 -185.22 -31.68
C ASN A 348 -59.73 -183.85 -31.26
N LYS A 349 -60.63 -182.84 -31.28
CA LYS A 349 -60.98 -181.90 -30.18
C LYS A 349 -60.99 -182.60 -28.79
N PRO A 350 -61.09 -181.93 -27.62
CA PRO A 350 -60.84 -180.56 -27.15
C PRO A 350 -59.66 -180.61 -26.11
N GLU A 351 -59.37 -179.64 -25.24
CA GLU A 351 -59.80 -179.56 -23.83
C GLU A 351 -58.92 -178.53 -23.11
N GLY A 352 -59.44 -177.93 -22.04
CA GLY A 352 -58.64 -177.16 -21.09
C GLY A 352 -57.90 -178.06 -20.09
N GLN A 353 -57.07 -177.44 -19.24
CA GLN A 353 -56.11 -178.03 -18.28
C GLN A 353 -54.78 -178.49 -18.89
#